data_AF-A0A5R2NAS5-F1
#
_entry.id   AF-A0A5R2NAS5-F1
#
_cell.length_a   1.000
_cell.length_b   1.000
_cell.length_c   1.000
_cell.angle_alpha   90.00
_cell.angle_beta   90.00
_cell.angle_gamma   90.00
#
_symmetry.space_group_name_H-M   'P 1'
#
loop_
_entity.id
_entity.type
_entity.pdbx_description
1 polymer ?
#
loop_
_entity_poly.entity_id
_entity_poly.type
_entity_poly.pdbx_seq_one_letter_code
_entity_poly.pdbx_strand_id
1 'polypeptide(L)'
;IGLGSLYSEQAVENGMTTRKADLIFASLPYRILHEFQIPLYQQMKERDAKFYADLEKAGFLLDWGDDGSGLFMKYLRRGSGYYIDVGACDLVIDGSIKLKSGPGAAVEELTRTGVKFADGTELPADLVIYATGYGSMNGWAADLISQEAADKVGKVWGLGSDTAKDPGPWEGEQRNMWKPTQQEALWFHGGNLHQSRHYSQYLALQLKARQVGLPTPVYGLQEVHHKG
;
A
#
# COMPACT_ATOMS: atom_id res chain seq x y z
N ILE A 1 -17.65 -0.42 8.92
CA ILE A 1 -16.46 -0.28 9.80
C ILE A 1 -15.33 0.32 8.95
N GLY A 2 -14.44 1.13 9.51
CA GLY A 2 -13.36 1.78 8.75
C GLY A 2 -13.82 3.07 8.07
N LEU A 3 -13.49 3.24 6.79
CA LEU A 3 -13.69 4.49 6.05
C LEU A 3 -15.14 4.72 5.54
N GLY A 4 -16.08 3.84 5.86
CA GLY A 4 -17.45 3.91 5.34
C GLY A 4 -18.17 5.21 5.68
N SER A 5 -17.89 5.85 6.82
CA SER A 5 -18.47 7.15 7.17
C SER A 5 -17.98 8.31 6.29
N LEU A 6 -16.91 8.11 5.53
CA LEU A 6 -16.29 9.12 4.66
C LEU A 6 -16.52 8.81 3.17
N TYR A 7 -16.42 7.54 2.77
CA TYR A 7 -16.40 7.11 1.37
C TYR A 7 -17.40 5.97 1.10
N SER A 8 -18.69 6.19 1.40
CA SER A 8 -19.78 5.26 1.06
C SER A 8 -21.00 6.01 0.51
N GLU A 9 -21.93 5.28 -0.11
CA GLU A 9 -23.23 5.81 -0.53
C GLU A 9 -23.98 6.43 0.64
N GLN A 10 -24.05 5.75 1.78
CA GLN A 10 -24.65 6.28 3.00
C GLN A 10 -23.97 7.59 3.48
N ALA A 11 -22.64 7.72 3.34
CA ALA A 11 -21.95 8.97 3.67
C ALA A 11 -22.41 10.11 2.75
N VAL A 12 -22.55 9.83 1.45
CA VAL A 12 -23.06 10.81 0.46
C VAL A 12 -24.49 11.22 0.80
N GLU A 13 -25.36 10.26 1.08
CA GLU A 13 -26.75 10.52 1.53
C GLU A 13 -26.80 11.39 2.79
N ASN A 14 -25.85 11.20 3.71
CA ASN A 14 -25.70 12.00 4.92
C ASN A 14 -25.03 13.38 4.69
N GLY A 15 -24.80 13.80 3.44
CA GLY A 15 -24.25 15.11 3.10
C GLY A 15 -22.72 15.20 3.18
N MET A 16 -22.03 14.06 3.21
CA MET A 16 -20.58 14.01 3.03
C MET A 16 -20.24 14.32 1.57
N THR A 17 -19.32 15.27 1.38
CA THR A 17 -18.74 15.55 0.06
C THR A 17 -17.32 15.02 0.03
N THR A 18 -16.80 14.70 -1.15
CA THR A 18 -15.39 14.30 -1.30
C THR A 18 -14.44 15.31 -0.67
N ARG A 19 -14.68 16.61 -0.85
CA ARG A 19 -13.88 17.68 -0.21
C ARG A 19 -13.90 17.61 1.33
N LYS A 20 -15.07 17.38 1.94
CA LYS A 20 -15.18 17.23 3.41
C LYS A 20 -14.46 15.96 3.88
N ALA A 21 -14.70 14.84 3.21
CA ALA A 21 -14.10 13.56 3.54
C ALA A 21 -12.57 13.61 3.45
N ASP A 22 -12.05 14.15 2.34
CA ASP A 22 -10.62 14.29 2.09
C ASP A 22 -9.97 15.24 3.13
N LEU A 23 -10.62 16.35 3.50
CA LEU A 23 -10.13 17.26 4.55
C LEU A 23 -10.16 16.65 5.95
N ILE A 24 -11.23 15.95 6.31
CA ILE A 24 -11.34 15.24 7.61
C ILE A 24 -10.20 14.23 7.70
N PHE A 25 -9.99 13.46 6.63
CA PHE A 25 -8.94 12.46 6.63
C PHE A 25 -7.54 13.09 6.73
N ALA A 26 -7.28 14.16 5.98
CA ALA A 26 -6.01 14.89 6.04
C ALA A 26 -5.73 15.54 7.40
N SER A 27 -6.75 15.75 8.23
CA SER A 27 -6.61 16.30 9.58
C SER A 27 -6.12 15.30 10.63
N LEU A 28 -6.04 14.00 10.30
CA LEU A 28 -5.63 12.95 11.22
C LEU A 28 -4.11 12.74 11.16
N PRO A 29 -3.37 12.95 12.28
CA PRO A 29 -1.93 12.72 12.29
C PRO A 29 -1.60 11.23 12.13
N TYR A 30 -0.75 10.90 11.14
CA TYR A 30 -0.37 9.52 10.88
C TYR A 30 0.28 8.81 12.08
N ARG A 31 0.96 9.57 12.96
CA ARG A 31 1.68 9.02 14.13
C ARG A 31 0.78 8.23 15.07
N ILE A 32 -0.45 8.70 15.24
CA ILE A 32 -1.45 8.08 16.14
C ILE A 32 -2.51 7.31 15.36
N LEU A 33 -2.47 7.30 14.02
CA LEU A 33 -3.55 6.73 13.21
C LEU A 33 -3.74 5.22 13.46
N HIS A 34 -2.66 4.51 13.74
CA HIS A 34 -2.70 3.08 14.05
C HIS A 34 -3.57 2.77 15.29
N GLU A 35 -3.57 3.64 16.30
CA GLU A 35 -4.38 3.48 17.53
C GLU A 35 -5.88 3.51 17.23
N PHE A 36 -6.31 4.29 16.23
CA PHE A 36 -7.71 4.30 15.79
C PHE A 36 -8.05 3.09 14.92
N GLN A 37 -7.09 2.55 14.18
CA GLN A 37 -7.32 1.42 13.28
C GLN A 37 -7.40 0.09 14.03
N ILE A 38 -6.55 -0.14 15.03
CA ILE A 38 -6.52 -1.39 15.82
C ILE A 38 -7.92 -1.81 16.32
N PRO A 39 -8.70 -0.98 17.04
CA PRO A 39 -10.02 -1.39 17.51
C PRO A 39 -11.02 -1.64 16.38
N LEU A 40 -10.88 -0.94 15.23
CA LEU A 40 -11.72 -1.19 14.06
C LEU A 40 -11.44 -2.56 13.45
N TYR A 41 -10.18 -2.96 13.34
CA TYR A 41 -9.82 -4.29 12.82
C TYR A 41 -10.17 -5.41 13.81
N GLN A 42 -10.11 -5.16 15.13
CA GLN A 42 -10.65 -6.09 16.12
C GLN A 42 -12.15 -6.34 15.91
N GLN A 43 -12.94 -5.27 15.74
CA GLN A 43 -14.37 -5.39 15.43
C GLN A 43 -14.63 -6.13 14.10
N MET A 44 -13.84 -5.87 13.06
CA MET A 44 -13.94 -6.60 11.78
C MET A 44 -13.65 -8.10 11.97
N LYS A 45 -12.61 -8.43 12.76
CA LYS A 45 -12.25 -9.82 13.05
C LYS A 45 -13.34 -10.55 13.81
N GLU A 46 -13.99 -9.89 14.77
CA GLU A 46 -15.13 -10.44 15.52
C GLU A 46 -16.36 -10.63 14.62
N ARG A 47 -16.73 -9.59 13.87
CA ARG A 47 -17.91 -9.62 13.00
C ARG A 47 -17.81 -10.70 11.93
N ASP A 48 -16.64 -10.83 11.32
CA ASP A 48 -16.40 -11.74 10.19
C ASP A 48 -15.60 -12.98 10.65
N ALA A 49 -15.67 -13.34 11.95
CA ALA A 49 -14.84 -14.40 12.56
C ALA A 49 -14.99 -15.76 11.87
N LYS A 50 -16.22 -16.13 11.50
CA LYS A 50 -16.47 -17.39 10.78
C LYS A 50 -15.77 -17.40 9.41
N PHE A 51 -15.86 -16.30 8.67
CA PHE A 51 -15.22 -16.18 7.35
C PHE A 51 -13.70 -16.34 7.45
N TYR A 52 -13.07 -15.68 8.42
CA TYR A 52 -11.62 -15.83 8.64
C TYR A 52 -11.24 -17.24 9.09
N ALA A 53 -12.02 -17.88 9.96
CA ALA A 53 -11.77 -19.25 10.39
C ALA A 53 -11.92 -20.27 9.24
N ASP A 54 -12.90 -20.07 8.35
CA ASP A 54 -13.08 -20.91 7.16
C ASP A 54 -11.92 -20.73 6.17
N LEU A 55 -11.42 -19.51 6.00
CA LEU A 55 -10.22 -19.22 5.19
C LEU A 55 -8.97 -19.90 5.75
N GLU A 56 -8.72 -19.76 7.05
CA GLU A 56 -7.59 -20.44 7.71
C GLU A 56 -7.69 -21.96 7.56
N LYS A 57 -8.90 -22.52 7.69
CA LYS A 57 -9.16 -23.95 7.45
C LYS A 57 -8.86 -24.38 6.01
N ALA A 58 -9.11 -23.52 5.03
CA ALA A 58 -8.73 -23.73 3.63
C ALA A 58 -7.21 -23.54 3.38
N GLY A 59 -6.44 -23.17 4.40
CA GLY A 59 -4.99 -22.93 4.33
C GLY A 59 -4.62 -21.50 3.93
N PHE A 60 -5.56 -20.56 3.92
CA PHE A 60 -5.28 -19.16 3.61
C PHE A 60 -4.52 -18.49 4.76
N LEU A 61 -3.45 -17.77 4.43
CA LEU A 61 -2.61 -17.08 5.41
C LEU A 61 -3.15 -15.66 5.64
N LEU A 62 -3.66 -15.41 6.84
CA LEU A 62 -4.14 -14.09 7.24
C LEU A 62 -3.01 -13.21 7.77
N ASP A 63 -3.10 -11.91 7.48
CA ASP A 63 -2.15 -10.89 7.94
C ASP A 63 -2.92 -9.66 8.43
N TRP A 64 -2.75 -9.36 9.72
CA TRP A 64 -3.45 -8.28 10.43
C TRP A 64 -2.62 -6.99 10.55
N GLY A 65 -1.48 -6.91 9.85
CA GLY A 65 -0.48 -5.84 9.99
C GLY A 65 0.45 -6.07 11.18
N ASP A 66 1.63 -5.45 11.16
CA ASP A 66 2.71 -5.62 12.15
C ASP A 66 2.27 -5.43 13.60
N ASP A 67 1.30 -4.54 13.84
CA ASP A 67 0.75 -4.14 15.14
C ASP A 67 -0.77 -4.36 15.23
N GLY A 68 -1.36 -5.14 14.32
CA GLY A 68 -2.82 -5.37 14.30
C GLY A 68 -3.65 -4.19 13.76
N SER A 69 -3.01 -3.14 13.23
CA SER A 69 -3.70 -1.98 12.64
C SER A 69 -4.20 -2.21 11.21
N GLY A 70 -4.02 -3.41 10.68
CA GLY A 70 -4.67 -3.92 9.50
C GLY A 70 -4.22 -3.30 8.17
N LEU A 71 -5.02 -3.57 7.14
CA LEU A 71 -4.77 -3.16 5.75
C LEU A 71 -4.47 -1.66 5.62
N PHE A 72 -5.14 -0.81 6.39
CA PHE A 72 -5.04 0.63 6.20
C PHE A 72 -3.65 1.18 6.55
N MET A 73 -3.12 0.83 7.73
CA MET A 73 -1.75 1.21 8.10
C MET A 73 -0.71 0.47 7.27
N LYS A 74 -0.97 -0.79 6.90
CA LYS A 74 -0.11 -1.54 5.98
C LYS A 74 0.03 -0.82 4.62
N TYR A 75 -1.06 -0.28 4.10
CA TYR A 75 -1.04 0.56 2.91
C TYR A 75 -0.16 1.79 3.11
N LEU A 76 -0.34 2.53 4.21
CA LEU A 76 0.45 3.73 4.46
C LEU A 76 1.94 3.45 4.67
N ARG A 77 2.29 2.38 5.38
CA ARG A 77 3.68 2.02 5.72
C ARG A 77 4.47 1.50 4.52
N ARG A 78 3.85 0.74 3.62
CA ARG A 78 4.60 0.05 2.54
C ARG A 78 3.97 0.02 1.15
N GLY A 79 2.76 0.57 0.99
CA GLY A 79 2.11 0.75 -0.32
C GLY A 79 1.73 -0.53 -1.05
N SER A 80 1.86 -1.70 -0.43
CA SER A 80 1.81 -3.01 -1.11
C SER A 80 1.48 -4.19 -0.18
N GLY A 81 1.33 -5.38 -0.76
CA GLY A 81 1.24 -6.68 -0.08
C GLY A 81 -0.06 -6.94 0.69
N TYR A 82 -1.14 -6.28 0.28
CA TYR A 82 -2.46 -6.51 0.82
C TYR A 82 -3.39 -7.02 -0.26
N TYR A 83 -4.44 -7.70 0.19
CA TYR A 83 -5.48 -8.27 -0.65
C TYR A 83 -6.82 -7.72 -0.17
N ILE A 84 -7.67 -7.28 -1.10
CA ILE A 84 -9.04 -6.87 -0.83
C ILE A 84 -9.92 -7.90 -1.51
N ASP A 85 -10.70 -8.62 -0.72
CA ASP A 85 -11.60 -9.61 -1.28
C ASP A 85 -12.78 -8.94 -2.00
N VAL A 86 -13.09 -9.49 -3.17
CA VAL A 86 -14.25 -9.14 -3.99
C VAL A 86 -15.04 -10.40 -4.39
N GLY A 87 -14.92 -11.48 -3.60
CA GLY A 87 -15.63 -12.75 -3.79
C GLY A 87 -14.74 -13.96 -4.09
N ALA A 88 -13.43 -13.80 -4.24
CA ALA A 88 -12.54 -14.94 -4.53
C ALA A 88 -12.30 -15.79 -3.27
N CYS A 89 -12.35 -15.19 -2.08
CA CYS A 89 -12.22 -15.91 -0.82
C CYS A 89 -13.29 -16.98 -0.64
N ASP A 90 -14.54 -16.73 -1.03
CA ASP A 90 -15.61 -17.73 -0.93
C ASP A 90 -15.33 -18.95 -1.81
N LEU A 91 -14.76 -18.73 -3.01
CA LEU A 91 -14.34 -19.81 -3.91
C LEU A 91 -13.13 -20.59 -3.37
N VAL A 92 -12.29 -19.96 -2.55
CA VAL A 92 -11.20 -20.67 -1.83
C VAL A 92 -11.78 -21.49 -0.68
N ILE A 93 -12.75 -20.94 0.06
CA ILE A 93 -13.43 -21.61 1.17
C ILE A 93 -14.18 -22.85 0.69
N ASP A 94 -14.91 -22.76 -0.41
CA ASP A 94 -15.70 -23.87 -0.96
C ASP A 94 -14.86 -24.88 -1.77
N GLY A 95 -13.60 -24.56 -2.06
CA GLY A 95 -12.64 -25.41 -2.77
C GLY A 95 -12.70 -25.32 -4.30
N SER A 96 -13.53 -24.44 -4.86
CA SER A 96 -13.56 -24.14 -6.30
C SER A 96 -12.23 -23.59 -6.79
N ILE A 97 -11.55 -22.78 -5.97
CA ILE A 97 -10.16 -22.36 -6.15
C ILE A 97 -9.29 -23.13 -5.15
N LYS A 98 -8.41 -23.99 -5.67
CA LYS A 98 -7.43 -24.70 -4.85
C LYS A 98 -6.30 -23.76 -4.43
N LEU A 99 -5.90 -23.85 -3.17
CA LEU A 99 -4.83 -23.04 -2.59
C LEU A 99 -3.62 -23.92 -2.24
N LYS A 100 -2.42 -23.45 -2.61
CA LYS A 100 -1.15 -23.98 -2.10
C LYS A 100 -0.41 -22.87 -1.37
N SER A 101 -0.13 -23.08 -0.09
CA SER A 101 0.43 -22.07 0.82
C SER A 101 1.36 -22.72 1.87
N GLY A 102 2.08 -21.89 2.62
CA GLY A 102 2.95 -22.35 3.71
C GLY A 102 4.35 -22.82 3.27
N PRO A 103 5.11 -23.46 4.19
CA PRO A 103 6.44 -23.99 3.89
C PRO A 103 6.41 -24.96 2.70
N GLY A 104 7.36 -24.81 1.78
CA GLY A 104 7.43 -25.66 0.58
C GLY A 104 6.52 -25.24 -0.58
N ALA A 105 5.63 -24.26 -0.39
CA ALA A 105 4.78 -23.72 -1.47
C ALA A 105 5.51 -22.75 -2.42
N ALA A 106 6.78 -22.43 -2.15
CA ALA A 106 7.59 -21.64 -3.07
C ALA A 106 7.77 -22.37 -4.40
N VAL A 107 7.60 -21.66 -5.52
CA VAL A 107 7.90 -22.20 -6.86
C VAL A 107 9.42 -22.39 -6.97
N GLU A 108 9.84 -23.60 -7.31
CA GLU A 108 11.24 -23.95 -7.56
C GLU A 108 11.58 -23.68 -9.03
N GLU A 109 10.80 -24.23 -9.95
CA GLU A 109 10.96 -24.04 -11.40
C GLU A 109 9.65 -24.25 -12.16
N LEU A 110 9.58 -23.70 -13.36
CA LEU A 110 8.57 -24.10 -14.34
C LEU A 110 9.09 -25.28 -15.14
N THR A 111 8.30 -26.33 -15.24
CA THR A 111 8.60 -27.48 -16.10
C THR A 111 7.93 -27.29 -17.45
N ARG A 112 8.16 -28.23 -18.39
CA ARG A 112 7.44 -28.24 -19.68
C ARG A 112 5.94 -28.44 -19.53
N THR A 113 5.49 -28.96 -18.39
CA THR A 113 4.12 -29.45 -18.18
C THR A 113 3.44 -28.84 -16.96
N GLY A 114 4.13 -28.01 -16.18
CA GLY A 114 3.59 -27.52 -14.92
C GLY A 114 4.52 -26.65 -14.09
N VAL A 115 4.21 -26.57 -12.81
CA VAL A 115 4.91 -25.79 -11.79
C VAL A 115 5.43 -26.74 -10.72
N LYS A 116 6.75 -26.78 -10.53
CA LYS A 116 7.39 -27.55 -9.46
C LYS A 116 7.59 -26.67 -8.25
N PHE A 117 7.27 -27.19 -7.08
CA PHE A 117 7.39 -26.49 -5.81
C PHE A 117 8.53 -27.05 -4.96
N ALA A 118 9.00 -26.25 -4.00
CA ALA A 118 10.12 -26.58 -3.13
C ALA A 118 9.90 -27.81 -2.23
N ASP A 119 8.65 -28.25 -2.03
CA ASP A 119 8.32 -29.52 -1.37
C ASP A 119 8.46 -30.75 -2.29
N GLY A 120 8.92 -30.55 -3.54
CA GLY A 120 9.10 -31.59 -4.54
C GLY A 120 7.82 -31.95 -5.30
N THR A 121 6.66 -31.38 -4.96
CA THR A 121 5.42 -31.61 -5.71
C THR A 121 5.42 -30.83 -7.02
N GLU A 122 4.76 -31.39 -8.04
CA GLU A 122 4.54 -30.74 -9.33
C GLU A 122 3.04 -30.64 -9.60
N LEU A 123 2.59 -29.44 -10.00
CA LEU A 123 1.22 -29.19 -10.43
C LEU A 123 1.19 -29.03 -11.96
N PRO A 124 0.54 -29.94 -12.70
CA PRO A 124 0.34 -29.77 -14.13
C PRO A 124 -0.44 -28.48 -14.44
N ALA A 125 0.00 -27.74 -15.45
CA ALA A 125 -0.62 -26.48 -15.86
C ALA A 125 -0.45 -26.23 -17.37
N ASP A 126 -1.56 -25.93 -18.04
CA ASP A 126 -1.57 -25.50 -19.44
C ASP A 126 -1.25 -23.99 -19.59
N LEU A 127 -1.45 -23.21 -18.53
CA LEU A 127 -1.22 -21.78 -18.46
C LEU A 127 -0.73 -21.38 -17.07
N VAL A 128 0.32 -20.54 -17.02
CA VAL A 128 0.83 -19.93 -15.79
C VAL A 128 0.68 -18.42 -15.89
N ILE A 129 -0.01 -17.82 -14.92
CA ILE A 129 -0.23 -16.37 -14.84
C ILE A 129 0.60 -15.79 -13.70
N TYR A 130 1.50 -14.86 -14.02
CA TYR A 130 2.32 -14.16 -13.03
C TYR A 130 1.56 -12.96 -12.46
N ALA A 131 0.78 -13.21 -11.40
CA ALA A 131 0.11 -12.17 -10.62
C ALA A 131 0.99 -11.68 -9.45
N THR A 132 2.30 -11.48 -9.68
CA THR A 132 3.31 -11.23 -8.63
C THR A 132 3.43 -9.78 -8.18
N GLY A 133 2.52 -8.90 -8.63
CA GLY A 133 2.50 -7.48 -8.27
C GLY A 133 3.51 -6.65 -9.07
N TYR A 134 3.78 -5.43 -8.57
CA TYR A 134 4.65 -4.43 -9.19
C TYR A 134 5.84 -4.09 -8.30
N GLY A 135 6.94 -3.64 -8.93
CA GLY A 135 8.11 -3.09 -8.24
C GLY A 135 7.84 -1.74 -7.56
N SER A 136 8.85 -1.21 -6.86
CA SER A 136 8.76 0.09 -6.19
C SER A 136 8.83 1.25 -7.19
N MET A 137 8.36 2.43 -6.78
CA MET A 137 8.55 3.66 -7.57
C MET A 137 10.03 4.03 -7.71
N ASN A 138 10.87 3.66 -6.74
CA ASN A 138 12.32 3.83 -6.82
C ASN A 138 12.93 2.99 -7.94
N GLY A 139 12.50 1.73 -8.11
CA GLY A 139 12.97 0.88 -9.22
C GLY A 139 12.67 1.53 -10.58
N TRP A 140 11.47 2.09 -10.74
CA TRP A 140 11.13 2.85 -11.94
C TRP A 140 11.99 4.11 -12.14
N ALA A 141 12.33 4.84 -11.07
CA ALA A 141 13.24 5.98 -11.17
C ALA A 141 14.65 5.54 -11.61
N ALA A 142 15.13 4.40 -11.13
CA ALA A 142 16.42 3.83 -11.52
C ALA A 142 16.43 3.44 -13.00
N ASP A 143 15.39 2.75 -13.46
CA ASP A 143 15.28 2.26 -14.84
C ASP A 143 15.05 3.37 -15.87
N LEU A 144 14.24 4.38 -15.53
CA LEU A 144 13.86 5.45 -16.46
C LEU A 144 14.81 6.65 -16.47
N ILE A 145 15.49 6.92 -15.35
CA ILE A 145 16.35 8.10 -15.18
C ILE A 145 17.79 7.65 -14.95
N SER A 146 18.08 7.12 -13.75
CA SER A 146 19.36 6.51 -13.37
C SER A 146 19.32 6.00 -11.93
N GLN A 147 20.18 5.04 -11.59
CA GLN A 147 20.37 4.62 -10.21
C GLN A 147 20.80 5.79 -9.30
N GLU A 148 21.61 6.73 -9.81
CA GLU A 148 22.01 7.91 -9.04
C GLU A 148 20.81 8.78 -8.66
N ALA A 149 19.86 8.98 -9.59
CA ALA A 149 18.63 9.72 -9.30
C ALA A 149 17.77 9.00 -8.26
N ALA A 150 17.64 7.67 -8.38
CA ALA A 150 16.89 6.85 -7.40
C ALA A 150 17.51 6.92 -5.99
N ASP A 151 18.84 6.75 -5.90
CA ASP A 151 19.61 6.88 -4.67
C ASP A 151 19.47 8.28 -4.05
N LYS A 152 19.51 9.32 -4.89
CA LYS A 152 19.42 10.71 -4.47
C LYS A 152 18.04 11.06 -3.95
N VAL A 153 16.96 10.57 -4.56
CA VAL A 153 15.60 10.70 -4.02
C VAL A 153 15.47 9.97 -2.68
N GLY A 154 16.05 8.77 -2.60
CA GLY A 154 15.85 7.85 -1.50
C GLY A 154 14.47 7.20 -1.53
N LYS A 155 14.14 6.41 -0.50
CA LYS A 155 12.89 5.64 -0.42
C LYS A 155 11.65 6.50 -0.71
N VAL A 156 10.82 6.04 -1.63
CA VAL A 156 9.50 6.59 -1.94
C VAL A 156 8.45 5.73 -1.25
N TRP A 157 7.46 6.39 -0.63
CA TRP A 157 6.43 5.76 0.20
C TRP A 157 6.93 5.22 1.56
N GLY A 158 6.01 5.20 2.52
CA GLY A 158 6.24 4.83 3.91
C GLY A 158 6.33 6.04 4.83
N LEU A 159 6.14 5.80 6.11
CA LEU A 159 6.07 6.82 7.16
C LEU A 159 7.30 6.80 8.08
N GLY A 160 8.10 5.75 7.99
CA GLY A 160 9.21 5.51 8.90
C GLY A 160 8.78 4.99 10.25
N SER A 161 7.84 4.04 10.23
CA SER A 161 7.22 3.51 11.44
C SER A 161 8.03 2.42 12.14
N ASP A 162 9.23 2.09 11.67
CA ASP A 162 10.04 0.94 12.12
C ASP A 162 9.27 -0.39 12.06
N THR A 163 8.51 -0.58 10.96
CA THR A 163 7.75 -1.82 10.69
C THR A 163 8.29 -2.52 9.45
N ALA A 164 7.83 -3.75 9.18
CA ALA A 164 8.31 -4.51 8.03
C ALA A 164 8.14 -3.72 6.72
N LYS A 165 9.26 -3.52 6.01
CA LYS A 165 9.37 -2.72 4.76
C LYS A 165 9.13 -1.21 4.92
N ASP A 166 9.00 -0.69 6.14
CA ASP A 166 8.95 0.74 6.48
C ASP A 166 9.96 1.09 7.59
N PRO A 167 11.27 1.00 7.31
CA PRO A 167 12.30 1.35 8.29
C PRO A 167 12.21 2.83 8.65
N GLY A 168 12.53 3.19 9.90
CA GLY A 168 12.65 4.57 10.36
C GLY A 168 13.80 5.35 9.70
N PRO A 169 13.98 6.63 10.02
CA PRO A 169 13.27 7.37 11.05
C PRO A 169 11.87 7.79 10.61
N TRP A 170 11.05 8.16 11.61
CA TRP A 170 9.71 8.70 11.42
C TRP A 170 9.71 10.01 10.63
N GLU A 171 8.89 10.10 9.59
CA GLU A 171 8.88 11.19 8.61
C GLU A 171 7.71 12.16 8.81
N GLY A 172 6.69 11.79 9.59
CA GLY A 172 5.47 12.57 9.78
C GLY A 172 4.46 12.50 8.63
N GLU A 173 4.94 12.27 7.41
CA GLU A 173 4.14 12.16 6.19
C GLU A 173 4.71 11.08 5.25
N GLN A 174 4.03 10.82 4.14
CA GLN A 174 4.52 9.87 3.14
C GLN A 174 5.85 10.36 2.53
N ARG A 175 6.86 9.48 2.48
CA ARG A 175 8.16 9.80 1.89
C ARG A 175 8.07 10.13 0.42
N ASN A 176 8.64 11.28 0.06
CA ASN A 176 8.80 11.73 -1.33
C ASN A 176 7.51 11.80 -2.18
N MET A 177 6.32 11.72 -1.58
CA MET A 177 5.04 11.78 -2.28
C MET A 177 4.50 13.21 -2.35
N TRP A 178 4.18 13.68 -3.56
CA TRP A 178 3.53 14.96 -3.87
C TRP A 178 4.28 16.23 -3.43
N LYS A 179 5.57 16.10 -3.12
CA LYS A 179 6.44 17.18 -2.60
C LYS A 179 7.80 17.15 -3.29
N PRO A 180 8.58 18.25 -3.23
CA PRO A 180 9.92 18.30 -3.82
C PRO A 180 10.80 17.23 -3.19
N THR A 181 11.60 16.57 -4.03
CA THR A 181 12.56 15.56 -3.58
C THR A 181 13.98 16.14 -3.56
N GLN A 182 14.93 15.37 -3.04
CA GLN A 182 16.36 15.70 -3.10
C GLN A 182 16.87 15.77 -4.54
N GLN A 183 16.23 15.07 -5.49
CA GLN A 183 16.47 15.26 -6.90
C GLN A 183 15.69 16.48 -7.41
N GLU A 184 16.41 17.49 -7.86
CA GLU A 184 15.81 18.71 -8.39
C GLU A 184 14.88 18.40 -9.56
N ALA A 185 13.76 19.13 -9.60
CA ALA A 185 12.72 19.04 -10.62
C ALA A 185 12.06 17.64 -10.77
N LEU A 186 12.11 16.81 -9.73
CA LEU A 186 11.45 15.50 -9.69
C LEU A 186 10.43 15.40 -8.55
N TRP A 187 9.23 14.94 -8.88
CA TRP A 187 8.12 14.67 -7.96
C TRP A 187 7.51 13.31 -8.23
N PHE A 188 7.09 12.62 -7.17
CA PHE A 188 6.31 11.39 -7.28
C PHE A 188 4.84 11.67 -6.97
N HIS A 189 3.95 11.11 -7.79
CA HIS A 189 2.52 11.20 -7.58
C HIS A 189 1.90 9.82 -7.69
N GLY A 190 1.03 9.49 -6.73
CA GLY A 190 0.38 8.19 -6.65
C GLY A 190 -0.52 8.10 -5.44
N GLY A 191 -0.91 6.86 -5.12
CA GLY A 191 -1.87 6.57 -4.07
C GLY A 191 -3.29 6.40 -4.59
N ASN A 192 -4.23 6.18 -3.68
CA ASN A 192 -5.63 5.93 -4.03
C ASN A 192 -6.34 7.22 -4.47
N LEU A 193 -7.63 7.11 -4.82
CA LEU A 193 -8.41 8.26 -5.32
C LEU A 193 -8.48 9.41 -4.30
N HIS A 194 -8.60 9.13 -3.01
CA HIS A 194 -8.58 10.16 -1.97
C HIS A 194 -7.26 10.93 -1.98
N GLN A 195 -6.13 10.22 -1.94
CA GLN A 195 -4.81 10.87 -1.93
C GLN A 195 -4.55 11.62 -3.23
N SER A 196 -4.92 11.03 -4.37
CA SER A 196 -4.76 11.68 -5.67
C SER A 196 -5.59 12.96 -5.77
N ARG A 197 -6.87 12.95 -5.33
CA ARG A 197 -7.70 14.16 -5.30
C ARG A 197 -7.12 15.22 -4.38
N HIS A 198 -6.72 14.84 -3.18
CA HIS A 198 -6.27 15.78 -2.16
C HIS A 198 -4.91 16.40 -2.53
N TYR A 199 -3.92 15.57 -2.88
CA TYR A 199 -2.55 16.03 -3.05
C TYR A 199 -2.20 16.55 -4.44
N SER A 200 -2.98 16.21 -5.48
CA SER A 200 -2.81 16.80 -6.81
C SER A 200 -2.97 18.32 -6.80
N GLN A 201 -3.85 18.86 -5.96
CA GLN A 201 -4.04 20.31 -5.81
C GLN A 201 -2.75 20.97 -5.28
N TYR A 202 -2.14 20.43 -4.22
CA TYR A 202 -0.91 21.00 -3.67
C TYR A 202 0.25 20.86 -4.65
N LEU A 203 0.39 19.72 -5.32
CA LEU A 203 1.43 19.53 -6.32
C LEU A 203 1.26 20.52 -7.48
N ALA A 204 0.05 20.68 -8.02
CA ALA A 204 -0.23 21.62 -9.10
C ALA A 204 0.10 23.07 -8.72
N LEU A 205 -0.26 23.49 -7.51
CA LEU A 205 0.07 24.83 -7.00
C LEU A 205 1.58 25.06 -6.89
N GLN A 206 2.32 24.06 -6.37
CA GLN A 206 3.78 24.11 -6.27
C GLN A 206 4.47 24.21 -7.63
N LEU A 207 3.98 23.46 -8.62
CA LEU A 207 4.50 23.49 -9.99
C LEU A 207 4.14 24.81 -10.68
N LYS A 208 2.90 25.28 -10.50
CA LYS A 208 2.45 26.55 -11.09
C LYS A 208 3.25 27.73 -10.55
N ALA A 209 3.50 27.78 -9.24
CA ALA A 209 4.32 28.82 -8.61
C ALA A 209 5.72 28.89 -9.24
N ARG A 210 6.39 27.75 -9.41
CA ARG A 210 7.70 27.65 -10.10
C ARG A 210 7.60 28.10 -11.56
N GLN A 211 6.57 27.66 -12.27
CA GLN A 211 6.35 28.02 -13.68
C GLN A 211 6.24 29.54 -13.89
N VAL A 212 5.61 30.26 -12.95
CA VAL A 212 5.44 31.72 -13.03
C VAL A 212 6.55 32.50 -12.33
N GLY A 213 7.63 31.83 -11.91
CA GLY A 213 8.79 32.48 -11.28
C GLY A 213 8.55 32.95 -9.83
N LEU A 214 7.53 32.44 -9.14
CA LEU A 214 7.34 32.73 -7.72
C LEU A 214 8.37 31.93 -6.89
N PRO A 215 8.99 32.54 -5.86
CA PRO A 215 9.87 31.81 -4.96
C PRO A 215 9.12 30.66 -4.26
N THR A 216 9.68 29.45 -4.35
CA THR A 216 9.15 28.26 -3.67
C THR A 216 10.22 27.65 -2.75
N PRO A 217 10.56 28.31 -1.63
CA PRO A 217 11.49 27.75 -0.67
C PRO A 217 10.98 26.39 -0.16
N VAL A 218 11.87 25.41 -0.10
CA VAL A 218 11.56 24.09 0.44
C VAL A 218 12.06 24.05 1.89
N TYR A 219 11.13 24.01 2.82
CA TYR A 219 11.43 23.90 4.26
C TYR A 219 11.39 22.44 4.68
N GLY A 220 12.38 22.01 5.47
CA GLY A 220 12.43 20.64 5.98
C GLY A 220 12.58 19.59 4.87
N LEU A 221 13.39 19.87 3.84
CA LEU A 221 13.73 18.87 2.84
C LEU A 221 14.35 17.65 3.55
N GLN A 222 13.75 16.49 3.34
CA GLN A 222 14.06 15.28 4.09
C GLN A 222 15.47 14.78 3.78
N GLU A 223 16.17 14.29 4.81
CA GLU A 223 17.44 13.60 4.65
C GLU A 223 17.23 12.21 4.04
N VAL A 224 18.18 11.76 3.23
CA VAL A 224 18.12 10.42 2.63
C VAL A 224 18.73 9.40 3.59
N HIS A 225 17.87 8.63 4.25
CA HIS A 225 18.30 7.54 5.13
C HIS A 225 18.34 6.18 4.43
N HIS A 226 17.57 6.03 3.34
CA HIS A 226 17.42 4.78 2.59
C HIS A 226 17.58 5.05 1.11
N LYS A 227 18.54 4.37 0.48
CA LYS A 227 18.73 4.44 -0.97
C LYS A 227 17.57 3.76 -1.72
N GLY A 228 17.34 4.24 -2.94
CA GLY A 228 16.25 3.83 -3.82
C GLY A 228 16.48 2.48 -4.49
#